data_AF-A0A819ZCR6-F1
#
_entry.id   AF-A0A819ZCR6-F1
#
_cell.length_a   1.000
_cell.length_b   1.000
_cell.length_c   1.000
_cell.angle_alpha   90.00
_cell.angle_beta   90.00
_cell.angle_gamma   90.00
#
_symmetry.space_group_name_H-M   'P 1'
#
loop_
_entity.id
_entity.type
_entity.pdbx_description
1 polymer ?
#
loop_
_entity_poly.entity_id
_entity_poly.type
_entity_poly.pdbx_seq_one_letter_code
_entity_poly.pdbx_strand_id
1 'polypeptide(L)'
;MAKSFFRNVTDQITGSSGKTTDAQILQALNHFEDEHLKLQKFKREFDKYTQAILVFDNASFRFFDVIRSLTDPSWSQQQTLDQLCVDIGRTRNEHLQHLNKQIISNINTTFDIFEKMKGHIGEQCRIQHDYDKTRRQYLASMRREEQTKVDRIKNELDHLKSALNLINCELRDDLGKFHLDLQSHNRKTVIELFGIHGNFYKNSHKLCSNFVEKLQGNPSTNSSKNKKS
;
A
#
# COMPACT_ATOMS: atom_id res chain seq x y z
N MET A 1 3.95 6.11 17.09
CA MET A 1 5.30 6.36 16.54
C MET A 1 5.29 7.30 15.33
N ALA A 2 4.52 7.06 14.25
CA ALA A 2 4.52 7.96 13.09
C ALA A 2 4.14 9.43 13.42
N LYS A 3 3.06 9.66 14.18
CA LYS A 3 2.63 10.99 14.62
C LYS A 3 3.68 11.79 15.40
N SER A 4 4.60 11.14 16.13
CA SER A 4 5.63 11.85 16.90
C SER A 4 6.83 12.25 16.05
N PHE A 5 7.14 11.46 15.01
CA PHE A 5 8.18 11.82 14.04
C PHE A 5 7.75 13.07 13.26
N PHE A 6 6.53 13.09 12.72
CA PHE A 6 6.06 14.20 11.87
C PHE A 6 5.75 15.46 12.66
N ARG A 7 5.19 15.36 13.89
CA ARG A 7 5.03 16.53 14.75
C ARG A 7 6.38 17.19 15.07
N ASN A 8 7.40 16.39 15.41
CA ASN A 8 8.75 16.91 15.66
C ASN A 8 9.40 17.50 14.40
N VAL A 9 9.15 16.92 13.23
CA VAL A 9 9.63 17.42 11.93
C VAL A 9 8.97 18.75 11.58
N THR A 10 7.64 18.86 11.67
CA THR A 10 6.92 20.11 11.41
C THR A 10 7.31 21.21 12.39
N ASP A 11 7.53 20.89 13.67
CA ASP A 11 7.99 21.86 14.68
C ASP A 11 9.44 22.33 14.43
N GLN A 12 10.32 21.44 13.95
CA GLN A 12 11.69 21.77 13.56
C GLN A 12 11.75 22.57 12.26
N ILE A 13 10.88 22.25 11.31
CA ILE A 13 10.79 22.90 10.01
C ILE A 13 10.18 24.29 10.13
N THR A 14 9.17 24.50 11.00
CA THR A 14 8.53 25.81 11.21
C THR A 14 9.37 26.76 12.06
N GLY A 15 10.23 26.23 12.93
CA GLY A 15 11.12 26.96 13.81
C GLY A 15 10.38 27.83 14.84
N SER A 16 10.89 27.93 16.06
CA SER A 16 10.32 28.79 17.13
C SER A 16 10.36 30.31 16.81
N SER A 17 10.63 30.72 15.57
CA SER A 17 10.59 32.11 15.10
C SER A 17 9.89 32.32 13.74
N GLY A 18 9.25 31.30 13.16
CA GLY A 18 8.22 31.45 12.11
C GLY A 18 8.59 32.25 10.85
N LYS A 19 9.84 32.23 10.37
CA LYS A 19 10.24 33.11 9.24
C LYS A 19 11.00 32.48 8.07
N THR A 20 11.20 31.16 8.03
CA THR A 20 12.10 30.58 7.00
C THR A 20 11.65 29.24 6.41
N THR A 21 10.35 28.96 6.43
CA THR A 21 9.84 27.74 5.80
C THR A 21 8.97 28.08 4.62
N ASP A 22 9.30 27.49 3.48
CA ASP A 22 8.51 27.57 2.27
C ASP A 22 7.11 26.98 2.51
N ALA A 23 6.06 27.79 2.32
CA ALA A 23 4.68 27.37 2.49
C ALA A 23 4.33 26.17 1.60
N GLN A 24 4.98 26.04 0.44
CA GLN A 24 4.80 24.92 -0.48
C GLN A 24 5.36 23.62 0.10
N ILE A 25 6.52 23.68 0.77
CA ILE A 25 7.12 22.52 1.44
C ILE A 25 6.23 22.07 2.61
N LEU A 26 5.74 23.01 3.42
CA LEU A 26 4.81 22.68 4.52
C LEU A 26 3.53 22.00 4.01
N GLN A 27 2.95 22.51 2.92
CA GLN A 27 1.78 21.89 2.31
C GLN A 27 2.08 20.47 1.79
N ALA A 28 3.22 20.30 1.11
CA ALA A 28 3.65 19.00 0.60
C ALA A 28 3.91 17.98 1.73
N LEU A 29 4.47 18.42 2.86
CA LEU A 29 4.70 17.58 4.04
C LEU A 29 3.40 17.14 4.73
N ASN A 30 2.41 18.05 4.84
CA ASN A 30 1.09 17.68 5.34
C ASN A 30 0.43 16.64 4.43
N HIS A 31 0.54 16.82 3.12
CA HIS A 31 0.02 15.87 2.15
C HIS A 31 0.73 14.50 2.25
N PHE A 32 2.06 14.51 2.43
CA PHE A 32 2.86 13.32 2.66
C PHE A 32 2.37 12.54 3.90
N GLU A 33 2.11 13.22 5.03
CA GLU A 33 1.61 12.58 6.24
C GLU A 33 0.21 11.97 6.03
N ASP A 34 -0.70 12.72 5.41
CA ASP A 34 -2.04 12.25 5.12
C ASP A 34 -2.04 10.99 4.24
N GLU A 35 -1.22 10.96 3.19
CA GLU A 35 -1.10 9.80 2.32
C GLU A 35 -0.47 8.60 3.04
N HIS A 36 0.52 8.83 3.91
CA HIS A 36 1.10 7.76 4.71
C HIS A 36 0.07 7.13 5.66
N LEU A 37 -0.78 7.93 6.30
CA LEU A 37 -1.86 7.44 7.16
C LEU A 37 -2.89 6.64 6.37
N LYS A 38 -3.22 7.08 5.15
CA LYS A 38 -4.10 6.33 4.24
C LYS A 38 -3.49 4.98 3.87
N LEU A 39 -2.19 4.90 3.57
CA LEU A 39 -1.49 3.65 3.27
C LEU A 39 -1.52 2.69 4.46
N GLN A 40 -1.26 3.18 5.68
CA GLN A 40 -1.35 2.37 6.90
C GLN A 40 -2.75 1.82 7.15
N LYS A 41 -3.78 2.65 6.90
CA LYS A 41 -5.18 2.21 6.98
C LYS A 41 -5.47 1.16 5.92
N PHE A 42 -5.04 1.37 4.67
CA PHE A 42 -5.23 0.43 3.57
C PHE A 42 -4.63 -0.94 3.89
N LYS A 43 -3.36 -1.01 4.33
CA LYS A 43 -2.71 -2.27 4.74
C LYS A 43 -3.50 -3.00 5.82
N ARG A 44 -3.94 -2.28 6.86
CA ARG A 44 -4.68 -2.87 7.97
C ARG A 44 -6.03 -3.45 7.53
N GLU A 45 -6.77 -2.72 6.71
CA GLU A 45 -8.06 -3.21 6.19
C GLU A 45 -7.85 -4.34 5.17
N PHE A 46 -6.78 -4.30 4.38
CA PHE A 46 -6.41 -5.39 3.48
C PHE A 46 -6.08 -6.68 4.24
N ASP A 47 -5.35 -6.61 5.35
CA ASP A 47 -5.04 -7.77 6.19
C ASP A 47 -6.31 -8.40 6.79
N LYS A 48 -7.24 -7.56 7.27
CA LYS A 48 -8.54 -8.04 7.74
C LYS A 48 -9.34 -8.70 6.61
N TYR A 49 -9.27 -8.12 5.42
CA TYR A 49 -9.98 -8.62 4.25
C TYR A 49 -9.47 -10.00 3.82
N THR A 50 -8.16 -10.19 3.70
CA THR A 50 -7.58 -11.50 3.35
C THR A 50 -7.83 -12.54 4.43
N GLN A 51 -7.81 -12.14 5.71
CA GLN A 51 -8.23 -13.01 6.81
C GLN A 51 -9.70 -13.43 6.71
N ALA A 52 -10.60 -12.51 6.35
CA ALA A 52 -12.02 -12.83 6.16
C ALA A 52 -12.23 -13.81 4.99
N ILE A 53 -11.48 -13.66 3.89
CA ILE A 53 -11.49 -14.61 2.77
C ILE A 53 -11.08 -16.02 3.26
N LEU A 54 -10.01 -16.11 4.05
CA LEU A 54 -9.55 -17.39 4.60
C LEU A 54 -10.60 -18.05 5.50
N VAL A 55 -11.26 -17.28 6.36
CA VAL A 55 -12.35 -17.76 7.22
C VAL A 55 -13.52 -18.27 6.37
N PHE A 56 -13.90 -17.53 5.33
CA PHE A 56 -14.94 -17.92 4.38
C PHE A 56 -14.59 -19.21 3.63
N ASP A 57 -13.34 -19.37 3.20
CA ASP A 57 -12.89 -20.58 2.50
C ASP A 57 -12.98 -21.82 3.40
N ASN A 58 -12.52 -21.71 4.65
CA ASN A 58 -12.65 -22.78 5.65
C ASN A 58 -14.11 -23.14 5.99
N ALA A 59 -15.00 -22.15 6.03
CA ALA A 59 -16.43 -22.39 6.19
C ALA A 59 -17.02 -23.10 4.96
N SER A 60 -16.64 -22.65 3.76
CA SER A 60 -17.11 -23.20 2.50
C SER A 60 -16.65 -24.64 2.28
N PHE A 61 -15.41 -24.98 2.66
CA PHE A 61 -14.90 -26.35 2.60
C PHE A 61 -15.76 -27.31 3.41
N ARG A 62 -15.99 -26.99 4.69
CA ARG A 62 -16.86 -27.79 5.59
C ARG A 62 -18.29 -27.91 5.06
N PHE A 63 -18.82 -26.83 4.49
CA PHE A 63 -20.15 -26.86 3.87
C PHE A 63 -20.19 -27.79 2.66
N PHE A 64 -19.17 -27.76 1.79
CA PHE A 64 -19.07 -28.66 0.64
C PHE A 64 -18.89 -30.12 1.05
N ASP A 65 -18.19 -30.41 2.14
CA ASP A 65 -18.13 -31.76 2.71
C ASP A 65 -19.52 -32.29 3.08
N VAL A 66 -20.35 -31.44 3.69
CA VAL A 66 -21.75 -31.80 4.01
C VAL A 66 -22.56 -32.01 2.74
N ILE A 67 -22.47 -31.12 1.73
CA ILE A 67 -23.17 -31.30 0.45
C ILE A 67 -22.82 -32.65 -0.18
N ARG A 68 -21.54 -33.00 -0.23
CA ARG A 68 -21.06 -34.27 -0.80
C ARG A 68 -21.55 -35.50 -0.04
N SER A 69 -21.87 -35.35 1.25
CA SER A 69 -22.45 -36.42 2.08
C SER A 69 -23.96 -36.58 1.93
N LEU A 70 -24.66 -35.54 1.47
CA LEU A 70 -26.12 -35.58 1.26
C LEU A 70 -26.50 -36.28 -0.05
N THR A 71 -25.55 -36.41 -0.97
CA THR A 71 -25.77 -36.99 -2.28
C THR A 71 -25.59 -38.50 -2.23
N ASP A 72 -26.54 -39.23 -2.84
CA ASP A 72 -26.48 -40.69 -2.91
C ASP A 72 -25.22 -41.13 -3.68
N PRO A 73 -24.40 -42.07 -3.17
CA PRO A 73 -23.25 -42.59 -3.90
C PRO A 73 -23.58 -43.18 -5.28
N SER A 74 -24.82 -43.60 -5.52
CA SER A 74 -25.32 -44.07 -6.82
C SER A 74 -25.70 -42.94 -7.78
N TRP A 75 -25.66 -41.69 -7.32
CA TRP A 75 -25.94 -40.53 -8.15
C TRP A 75 -24.87 -40.36 -9.22
N SER A 76 -25.28 -40.41 -10.50
CA SER A 76 -24.37 -40.34 -11.64
C SER A 76 -23.50 -39.08 -11.72
N GLN A 77 -23.88 -38.01 -10.99
CA GLN A 77 -23.18 -36.73 -10.97
C GLN A 77 -22.26 -36.57 -9.75
N GLN A 78 -22.17 -37.56 -8.86
CA GLN A 78 -21.37 -37.51 -7.64
C GLN A 78 -19.91 -37.12 -7.92
N GLN A 79 -19.26 -37.82 -8.87
CA GLN A 79 -17.89 -37.53 -9.25
C GLN A 79 -17.71 -36.11 -9.82
N THR A 80 -18.74 -35.59 -10.51
CA THR A 80 -18.71 -34.22 -11.04
C THR A 80 -18.84 -33.19 -9.91
N LEU A 81 -19.66 -33.47 -8.89
CA LEU A 81 -19.78 -32.64 -7.70
C LEU A 81 -18.47 -32.62 -6.89
N ASP A 82 -17.84 -33.78 -6.70
CA ASP A 82 -16.54 -33.88 -6.02
C ASP A 82 -15.48 -33.03 -6.75
N GLN A 83 -15.40 -33.17 -8.07
CA GLN A 83 -14.47 -32.40 -8.89
C GLN A 83 -14.74 -30.89 -8.81
N LEU A 84 -16.00 -30.47 -8.85
CA LEU A 84 -16.38 -29.06 -8.68
C LEU A 84 -15.88 -28.51 -7.34
N CYS A 85 -16.10 -29.24 -6.25
CA CYS A 85 -15.68 -28.80 -4.92
C CYS A 85 -14.16 -28.60 -4.85
N VAL A 86 -13.39 -29.51 -5.45
CA VAL A 86 -11.93 -29.41 -5.56
C VAL A 86 -11.52 -28.19 -6.40
N ASP A 87 -12.15 -27.97 -7.55
CA ASP A 87 -11.80 -26.88 -8.46
C ASP A 87 -12.17 -25.50 -7.90
N ILE A 88 -13.30 -25.38 -7.19
CA ILE A 88 -13.66 -24.15 -6.46
C ILE A 88 -12.64 -23.89 -5.35
N GLY A 89 -12.26 -24.92 -4.57
CA GLY A 89 -11.25 -24.80 -3.52
C GLY A 89 -9.90 -24.33 -4.09
N ARG A 90 -9.46 -24.92 -5.20
CA ARG A 90 -8.24 -24.51 -5.91
C ARG A 90 -8.30 -23.04 -6.34
N THR A 91 -9.42 -22.63 -6.95
CA THR A 91 -9.64 -21.26 -7.44
C THR A 91 -9.61 -20.24 -6.30
N ARG A 92 -10.17 -20.58 -5.13
CA ARG A 92 -10.12 -19.74 -3.92
C ARG A 92 -8.70 -19.64 -3.34
N ASN A 93 -7.97 -20.75 -3.28
CA ASN A 93 -6.59 -20.74 -2.82
C ASN A 93 -5.68 -19.89 -3.74
N GLU A 94 -5.79 -20.05 -5.06
CA GLU A 94 -5.06 -19.23 -6.04
C GLU A 94 -5.41 -17.74 -5.89
N HIS A 95 -6.69 -17.42 -5.66
CA HIS A 95 -7.14 -16.05 -5.43
C HIS A 95 -6.47 -15.43 -4.20
N LEU A 96 -6.49 -16.12 -3.05
CA LEU A 96 -5.85 -15.64 -1.83
C LEU A 96 -4.32 -15.54 -1.98
N GLN A 97 -3.69 -16.49 -2.66
CA GLN A 97 -2.26 -16.46 -2.95
C GLN A 97 -1.87 -15.26 -3.82
N HIS A 98 -2.62 -14.96 -4.87
CA HIS A 98 -2.36 -13.79 -5.71
C HIS A 98 -2.54 -12.49 -4.94
N LEU A 99 -3.60 -12.36 -4.14
CA LEU A 99 -3.79 -11.21 -3.26
C LEU A 99 -2.59 -11.01 -2.32
N ASN A 100 -2.20 -12.07 -1.61
CA ASN A 100 -1.09 -12.01 -0.65
C ASN A 100 0.26 -11.77 -1.32
N LYS A 101 0.49 -12.29 -2.53
CA LYS A 101 1.77 -12.11 -3.22
C LYS A 101 1.87 -10.74 -3.89
N GLN A 102 0.89 -10.40 -4.71
CA GLN A 102 0.99 -9.23 -5.60
C GLN A 102 0.62 -7.95 -4.86
N ILE A 103 -0.48 -7.95 -4.08
CA ILE A 103 -0.96 -6.72 -3.44
C ILE A 103 -0.10 -6.37 -2.22
N ILE A 104 0.29 -7.35 -1.40
CA ILE A 104 1.22 -7.08 -0.28
C ILE A 104 2.57 -6.59 -0.81
N SER A 105 3.09 -7.17 -1.90
CA SER A 105 4.31 -6.66 -2.54
C SER A 105 4.17 -5.19 -2.95
N ASN A 106 3.07 -4.83 -3.62
CA ASN A 106 2.81 -3.44 -4.00
C ASN A 106 2.71 -2.50 -2.79
N ILE A 107 2.05 -2.94 -1.71
CA ILE A 107 1.96 -2.16 -0.46
C ILE A 107 3.35 -1.96 0.15
N ASN A 108 4.17 -3.01 0.22
CA ASN A 108 5.53 -2.93 0.77
C ASN A 108 6.41 -2.00 -0.08
N THR A 109 6.36 -2.10 -1.41
CA THR A 109 7.05 -1.16 -2.30
C THR A 109 6.61 0.28 -2.04
N THR A 110 5.32 0.51 -1.79
CA THR A 110 4.82 1.84 -1.46
C THR A 110 5.39 2.33 -0.12
N PHE A 111 5.44 1.49 0.91
CA PHE A 111 6.10 1.82 2.19
C PHE A 111 7.60 2.15 2.01
N ASP A 112 8.32 1.42 1.15
CA ASP A 112 9.73 1.70 0.87
C ASP A 112 9.93 3.08 0.22
N ILE A 113 9.00 3.50 -0.65
CA ILE A 113 9.00 4.86 -1.24
C ILE A 113 8.82 5.91 -0.13
N PHE A 114 7.90 5.68 0.81
CA PHE A 114 7.72 6.56 1.97
C PHE A 114 8.97 6.64 2.86
N GLU A 115 9.60 5.52 3.19
CA GLU A 115 10.79 5.54 4.07
C GLU A 115 12.00 6.20 3.40
N LYS A 116 12.17 6.06 2.08
CA LYS A 116 13.19 6.82 1.34
C LYS A 116 12.97 8.33 1.44
N MET A 117 11.75 8.79 1.17
CA MET A 117 11.39 10.21 1.25
C MET A 117 11.54 10.75 2.68
N LYS A 118 11.15 9.96 3.68
CA LYS A 118 11.31 10.30 5.09
C LYS A 118 12.78 10.44 5.50
N GLY A 119 13.67 9.63 4.93
CA GLY A 119 15.12 9.80 5.08
C GLY A 119 15.60 11.15 4.56
N HIS A 120 15.12 11.55 3.37
CA HIS A 120 15.45 12.85 2.77
C HIS A 120 14.93 14.03 3.61
N ILE A 121 13.68 13.96 4.08
CA ILE A 121 13.09 14.94 5.01
C ILE A 121 13.91 15.01 6.32
N GLY A 122 14.34 13.85 6.84
CA GLY A 122 15.15 13.77 8.06
C GLY A 122 16.51 14.45 7.93
N GLU A 123 17.16 14.31 6.77
CA GLU A 123 18.42 15.00 6.48
C GLU A 123 18.24 16.52 6.47
N GLN A 124 17.18 17.01 5.80
CA GLN A 124 16.83 18.43 5.80
C GLN A 124 16.60 18.95 7.22
N CYS A 125 15.86 18.21 8.06
CA CYS A 125 15.58 18.61 9.44
C CYS A 125 16.86 18.73 10.28
N ARG A 126 17.82 17.81 10.08
CA ARG A 126 19.11 17.85 10.76
C ARG A 126 19.91 19.11 10.38
N ILE A 127 20.01 19.39 9.08
CA ILE A 127 20.72 20.58 8.58
C ILE A 127 20.06 21.86 9.09
N GLN A 128 18.73 21.93 9.06
CA GLN A 128 17.96 23.06 9.61
C GLN A 128 18.26 23.29 11.09
N HIS A 129 18.23 22.22 11.88
CA HIS A 129 18.52 22.28 13.31
C HIS A 129 19.94 22.80 13.59
N ASP A 130 20.94 22.28 12.85
CA ASP A 130 22.34 22.71 13.00
C ASP A 130 22.52 24.17 12.58
N TYR A 131 21.90 24.59 11.48
CA TYR A 131 21.86 25.99 11.07
C TYR A 131 21.31 26.90 12.17
N ASP A 132 20.14 26.56 12.74
CA ASP A 132 19.52 27.37 13.78
C ASP A 132 20.33 27.42 15.08
N LYS A 133 20.98 26.31 15.43
CA LYS A 133 21.91 26.24 16.57
C LYS A 133 23.11 27.16 16.37
N THR A 134 23.78 27.07 15.22
CA THR A 134 24.95 27.90 14.89
C THR A 134 24.57 29.37 14.75
N ARG A 135 23.38 29.67 14.20
CA ARG A 135 22.84 31.04 14.14
C ARG A 135 22.65 31.65 15.54
N ARG A 136 22.09 30.90 16.48
CA ARG A 136 21.96 31.36 17.88
C ARG A 136 23.33 31.61 18.52
N GLN A 137 24.30 30.74 18.27
CA GLN A 137 25.67 30.93 18.76
C GLN A 137 26.33 32.19 18.18
N TYR A 138 26.18 32.41 16.87
CA TYR A 138 26.67 33.61 16.19
C TYR A 138 26.12 34.88 16.83
N LEU A 139 24.79 34.95 17.00
CA LEU A 139 24.13 36.11 17.64
C LEU A 139 24.62 36.33 19.08
N ALA A 140 24.89 35.26 19.82
CA ALA A 140 25.38 35.34 21.19
C ALA A 140 26.86 35.78 21.29
N SER A 141 27.70 35.44 20.30
CA SER A 141 29.09 35.88 20.23
C SER A 141 29.23 37.32 19.71
N MET A 142 28.36 37.74 18.78
CA MET A 142 28.25 39.14 18.37
C MET A 142 27.93 40.07 19.54
N ARG A 143 27.06 39.64 20.46
CA ARG A 143 26.72 40.39 21.69
C ARG A 143 27.84 40.46 22.72
N ARG A 144 28.84 39.58 22.64
CA ARG A 144 29.96 39.47 23.59
C ARG A 144 31.27 40.04 23.04
N GLU A 145 31.26 40.63 21.84
CA GLU A 145 32.43 41.24 21.19
C GLU A 145 33.63 40.26 20.99
N GLU A 146 33.35 38.95 20.88
CA GLU A 146 34.35 37.88 20.71
C GLU A 146 34.85 37.77 19.25
N GLN A 147 35.53 38.79 18.72
CA GLN A 147 35.76 38.98 17.27
C GLN A 147 36.35 37.76 16.52
N THR A 148 37.40 37.12 17.04
CA THR A 148 38.02 35.93 16.39
C THR A 148 37.10 34.70 16.36
N LYS A 149 36.15 34.62 17.29
CA LYS A 149 35.15 33.56 17.34
C LYS A 149 33.96 33.86 16.44
N VAL A 150 33.60 35.15 16.30
CA VAL A 150 32.57 35.62 15.36
C VAL A 150 32.90 35.21 13.94
N ASP A 151 34.14 35.43 13.46
CA ASP A 151 34.52 35.11 12.08
C ASP A 151 34.47 33.60 11.80
N ARG A 152 34.86 32.76 12.77
CA ARG A 152 34.79 31.30 12.65
C ARG A 152 33.34 30.80 12.57
N ILE A 153 32.49 31.26 13.48
CA ILE A 153 31.07 30.87 13.51
C ILE A 153 30.35 31.38 12.25
N LYS A 154 30.73 32.54 11.72
CA LYS A 154 30.17 33.08 10.48
C LYS A 154 30.44 32.17 9.29
N ASN A 155 31.68 31.70 9.11
CA ASN A 155 32.02 30.79 8.03
C ASN A 155 31.22 29.47 8.12
N GLU A 156 31.11 28.90 9.32
CA GLU A 156 30.29 27.69 9.55
C GLU A 156 28.81 27.94 9.23
N LEU A 157 28.28 29.11 9.63
CA LEU A 157 26.91 29.51 9.36
C LEU A 157 26.63 29.67 7.85
N ASP A 158 27.57 30.23 7.09
CA ASP A 158 27.45 30.40 5.63
C ASP A 158 27.51 29.03 4.92
N HIS A 159 28.33 28.09 5.40
CA HIS A 159 28.33 26.70 4.91
C HIS A 159 26.99 26.00 5.16
N LEU A 160 26.48 26.05 6.39
CA LEU A 160 25.18 25.46 6.75
C LEU A 160 24.02 26.08 5.98
N LYS A 161 24.05 27.41 5.77
CA LYS A 161 23.04 28.10 4.95
C LYS A 161 23.04 27.61 3.51
N SER A 162 24.22 27.38 2.94
CA SER A 162 24.37 26.89 1.57
C SER A 162 23.86 25.45 1.44
N ALA A 163 24.22 24.58 2.40
CA ALA A 163 23.71 23.21 2.47
C ALA A 163 22.18 23.18 2.65
N LEU A 164 21.63 24.03 3.52
CA LEU A 164 20.20 24.15 3.76
C LEU A 164 19.43 24.60 2.51
N ASN A 165 19.97 25.57 1.75
CA ASN A 165 19.36 26.00 0.51
C ASN A 165 19.35 24.88 -0.54
N LEU A 166 20.47 24.14 -0.67
CA LEU A 166 20.57 23.02 -1.60
C LEU A 166 19.54 21.93 -1.29
N ILE A 167 19.53 21.44 -0.04
CA ILE A 167 18.61 20.36 0.37
C ILE A 167 17.14 20.79 0.27
N ASN A 168 16.81 22.07 0.53
CA ASN A 168 15.45 22.57 0.37
C ASN A 168 15.00 22.63 -1.10
N CYS A 169 15.92 22.91 -2.02
CA CYS A 169 15.64 22.83 -3.46
C CYS A 169 15.42 21.38 -3.90
N GLU A 170 16.33 20.48 -3.53
CA GLU A 170 16.22 19.04 -3.83
C GLU A 170 14.93 18.44 -3.26
N LEU A 171 14.62 18.74 -2.00
CA LEU A 171 13.42 18.23 -1.34
C LEU A 171 12.12 18.72 -2.01
N ARG A 172 12.10 19.94 -2.55
CA ARG A 172 10.93 20.47 -3.28
C ARG A 172 10.68 19.66 -4.54
N ASP A 173 11.71 19.42 -5.33
CA ASP A 173 11.62 18.66 -6.57
C ASP A 173 11.25 17.20 -6.29
N ASP A 174 11.88 16.61 -5.28
CA ASP A 174 11.65 15.25 -4.84
C ASP A 174 10.23 15.03 -4.29
N LEU A 175 9.70 15.95 -3.48
CA LEU A 175 8.32 15.87 -2.97
C LEU A 175 7.30 15.94 -4.11
N GLY A 176 7.54 16.79 -5.11
CA GLY A 176 6.71 16.86 -6.31
C GLY A 176 6.71 15.54 -7.08
N LYS A 177 7.89 14.97 -7.31
CA LYS A 177 8.04 13.67 -7.98
C LYS A 177 7.41 12.53 -7.18
N PHE A 178 7.64 12.50 -5.87
CA PHE A 178 7.08 11.52 -4.95
C PHE A 178 5.55 11.44 -5.07
N HIS A 179 4.88 12.59 -5.12
CA HIS A 179 3.42 12.62 -5.23
C HIS A 179 2.92 11.96 -6.52
N LEU A 180 3.57 12.25 -7.66
CA LEU A 180 3.24 11.64 -8.95
C LEU A 180 3.51 10.13 -8.95
N ASP A 181 4.67 9.72 -8.43
CA ASP A 181 5.06 8.32 -8.35
C ASP A 181 4.11 7.52 -7.45
N LEU A 182 3.69 8.11 -6.33
CA LEU A 182 2.72 7.52 -5.40
C LEU A 182 1.35 7.35 -6.06
N GLN A 183 0.83 8.37 -6.74
CA GLN A 183 -0.45 8.26 -7.47
C GLN A 183 -0.41 7.13 -8.52
N SER A 184 0.70 7.03 -9.25
CA SER A 184 0.90 5.97 -10.25
C SER A 184 0.89 4.57 -9.61
N HIS A 185 1.63 4.39 -8.51
CA HIS A 185 1.67 3.13 -7.76
C HIS A 185 0.31 2.75 -7.17
N ASN A 186 -0.41 3.71 -6.60
CA ASN A 186 -1.75 3.49 -6.05
C ASN A 186 -2.71 3.02 -7.15
N ARG A 187 -2.70 3.69 -8.32
CA ARG A 187 -3.50 3.29 -9.48
C ARG A 187 -3.17 1.87 -9.92
N LYS A 188 -1.90 1.53 -10.05
CA LYS A 188 -1.45 0.19 -10.43
C LYS A 188 -1.92 -0.86 -9.42
N THR A 189 -1.83 -0.57 -8.13
CA THR A 189 -2.27 -1.47 -7.05
C THR A 189 -3.77 -1.74 -7.13
N VAL A 190 -4.58 -0.71 -7.39
CA VAL A 190 -6.03 -0.84 -7.55
C VAL A 190 -6.37 -1.66 -8.79
N ILE A 191 -5.73 -1.39 -9.93
CA ILE A 191 -5.94 -2.15 -11.17
C ILE A 191 -5.62 -3.63 -10.94
N GLU A 192 -4.49 -3.93 -10.31
CA GLU A 192 -4.09 -5.31 -10.01
C GLU A 192 -5.09 -6.00 -9.08
N LEU A 193 -5.51 -5.32 -8.00
CA LEU A 193 -6.47 -5.85 -7.02
C LEU A 193 -7.78 -6.26 -7.70
N PHE A 194 -8.35 -5.37 -8.52
CA PHE A 194 -9.60 -5.67 -9.22
C PHE A 194 -9.40 -6.67 -10.37
N GLY A 195 -8.22 -6.73 -10.99
CA GLY A 195 -7.87 -7.78 -11.95
C GLY A 195 -7.88 -9.18 -11.31
N ILE A 196 -7.26 -9.31 -10.13
CA ILE A 196 -7.26 -10.55 -9.33
C ILE A 196 -8.70 -10.96 -8.98
N HIS A 197 -9.52 -10.02 -8.51
CA HIS A 197 -10.94 -10.27 -8.22
C HIS A 197 -11.75 -10.67 -9.44
N GLY A 198 -11.60 -9.94 -10.55
CA GLY A 198 -12.31 -10.22 -11.80
C GLY A 198 -12.01 -11.63 -12.32
N ASN A 199 -10.75 -12.06 -12.26
CA ASN A 199 -10.37 -13.42 -12.64
C ASN A 199 -11.01 -14.48 -11.72
N PHE A 200 -10.97 -14.26 -10.40
CA PHE A 200 -11.61 -15.16 -9.43
C PHE A 200 -13.11 -15.32 -9.68
N TYR A 201 -13.85 -14.22 -9.84
CA TYR A 201 -15.29 -14.26 -10.08
C TYR A 201 -15.63 -14.93 -11.40
N LYS A 202 -14.90 -14.62 -12.47
CA LYS A 202 -15.08 -15.23 -13.79
C LYS A 202 -14.90 -16.75 -13.73
N ASN A 203 -13.85 -17.22 -13.08
CA ASN A 203 -13.57 -18.65 -12.98
C ASN A 203 -14.60 -19.37 -12.10
N SER A 204 -14.96 -18.77 -10.96
CA SER A 204 -15.98 -19.31 -10.06
C SER A 204 -17.35 -19.44 -10.75
N HIS A 205 -17.77 -18.41 -11.48
CA HIS A 205 -19.02 -18.44 -12.24
C HIS A 205 -19.01 -19.54 -13.31
N LYS A 206 -17.92 -19.66 -14.07
CA LYS A 206 -17.78 -20.71 -15.09
C LYS A 206 -17.89 -22.11 -14.48
N LEU A 207 -17.21 -22.36 -13.36
CA LEU A 207 -17.28 -23.65 -12.66
C LEU A 207 -18.71 -23.99 -12.21
N CYS A 208 -19.39 -23.05 -11.57
CA CYS A 208 -20.77 -23.25 -11.10
C CYS A 208 -21.76 -23.43 -12.26
N SER A 209 -21.69 -22.60 -13.31
CA SER A 209 -22.58 -22.71 -14.48
C SER A 209 -22.45 -24.07 -15.16
N ASN A 210 -21.21 -24.50 -15.41
CA ASN A 210 -20.92 -25.80 -16.02
C ASN A 210 -21.48 -26.97 -15.19
N PHE A 211 -21.47 -26.86 -13.86
CA PHE A 211 -22.06 -27.88 -13.00
C PHE A 211 -23.58 -27.88 -13.08
N VAL A 212 -24.21 -26.70 -13.00
CA VAL A 212 -25.67 -26.56 -13.12
C VAL A 212 -26.18 -27.11 -14.45
N GLU A 213 -25.51 -26.80 -15.55
CA GLU A 213 -25.86 -27.33 -16.89
C GLU A 213 -25.79 -28.86 -16.93
N LYS A 214 -24.76 -29.46 -16.31
CA LYS A 214 -24.65 -30.92 -16.20
C LYS A 214 -25.73 -31.54 -15.32
N LEU A 215 -26.13 -30.85 -14.23
CA LEU A 215 -27.21 -31.30 -13.35
C LEU A 215 -28.57 -31.26 -14.03
N GLN A 216 -28.85 -30.20 -14.78
CA GLN A 216 -30.13 -30.04 -15.47
C GLN A 216 -30.31 -31.04 -16.62
N GLY A 217 -29.21 -31.67 -17.06
CA GLY A 217 -29.19 -32.61 -18.17
C GLY A 217 -29.55 -31.88 -19.47
N ASN A 218 -28.58 -31.63 -20.34
CA ASN A 218 -28.86 -30.99 -21.61
C ASN A 218 -30.00 -31.76 -22.34
N PRO A 219 -31.17 -31.14 -22.64
CA PRO A 219 -32.28 -31.82 -23.31
C PRO A 219 -31.96 -32.30 -24.74
N SER A 220 -30.79 -31.92 -25.27
CA SER A 220 -30.43 -32.00 -26.67
C SER A 220 -29.65 -33.26 -27.10
N THR A 221 -29.42 -34.24 -26.23
CA THR A 221 -28.70 -35.48 -26.61
C THR A 221 -29.52 -36.77 -26.57
N ASN A 222 -30.81 -36.73 -26.20
CA ASN A 222 -31.65 -37.94 -26.13
C ASN A 222 -32.64 -38.14 -27.30
N SER A 223 -32.65 -37.28 -28.33
CA SER A 223 -33.63 -37.39 -29.44
C SER A 223 -33.13 -38.12 -30.70
N SER A 224 -31.88 -38.59 -30.76
CA SER A 224 -31.32 -39.20 -31.98
C SER A 224 -31.13 -40.73 -31.95
N LYS A 225 -31.57 -41.44 -30.90
CA LYS A 225 -31.44 -42.92 -30.83
C LYS A 225 -32.70 -43.73 -31.12
N ASN A 226 -33.86 -43.10 -31.30
CA ASN A 226 -35.11 -43.81 -31.65
C ASN A 226 -35.66 -43.35 -33.00
N LYS A 227 -35.01 -43.76 -34.10
CA LYS A 227 -35.61 -43.85 -35.44
C LYS A 227 -34.69 -44.65 -36.36
N LYS A 228 -34.77 -45.97 -36.26
CA LYS A 228 -34.49 -46.96 -37.33
C LYS A 228 -34.89 -48.34 -36.80
N SER A 229 -36.18 -48.63 -36.93
CA SER A 229 -36.70 -49.98 -37.19
C SER A 229 -37.64 -49.87 -38.38
#